data_AF-R6R9T0-F1
#
_entry.id   AF-R6R9T0-F1
#
_cell.length_a   1.000
_cell.length_b   1.000
_cell.length_c   1.000
_cell.angle_alpha   90.00
_cell.angle_beta   90.00
_cell.angle_gamma   90.00
#
_symmetry.space_group_name_H-M   'P 1'
#
loop_
_entity.id
_entity.type
_entity.pdbx_description
1 polymer ?
#
loop_
_entity_poly.entity_id
_entity_poly.type
_entity_poly.pdbx_seq_one_letter_code
_entity_poly.pdbx_strand_id
1 'polypeptide(L)'
;MDETKLKNNISRNITTYRKRCNLTQAQLADKISYSDKAVSKWERGDGLPDIMVLMNFCEIFNVTLNDLVADKPKKQAPFFLRNRVIITILSCLIAWLVGVFCYAICNMVLPKTNTWMVFIYTLSVTFIILVVFSCIWGKKIIKFIAITGLIWTTLLSFYLSFEIFADIYNAWMIFLIGIPIQLAFIFFFLIKKKDI
;
A
#
# COMPACT_ATOMS: atom_id res chain seq x y z
N MET A 1 -31.49 22.05 -14.29
CA MET A 1 -30.39 22.01 -13.31
C MET A 1 -29.97 23.45 -13.10
N ASP A 2 -30.18 24.02 -11.92
CA ASP A 2 -29.84 25.43 -11.68
C ASP A 2 -28.33 25.63 -11.80
N GLU A 3 -27.94 26.67 -12.54
CA GLU A 3 -26.53 27.04 -12.77
C GLU A 3 -25.78 27.22 -11.44
N THR A 4 -26.43 27.82 -10.46
CA THR A 4 -25.92 28.01 -9.09
C THR A 4 -25.64 26.69 -8.40
N LYS A 5 -26.52 25.69 -8.58
CA LYS A 5 -26.37 24.35 -7.99
C LYS A 5 -25.22 23.60 -8.64
N LEU A 6 -25.08 23.68 -9.96
CA LEU A 6 -23.97 23.10 -10.71
C LEU A 6 -22.63 23.68 -10.26
N LYS A 7 -22.53 25.00 -10.15
CA LYS A 7 -21.33 25.70 -9.69
C LYS A 7 -20.92 25.28 -8.28
N ASN A 8 -21.88 25.17 -7.37
CA ASN A 8 -21.65 24.72 -5.99
C ASN A 8 -21.22 23.26 -5.90
N ASN A 9 -21.72 22.38 -6.79
CA ASN A 9 -21.28 20.99 -6.83
C ASN A 9 -19.84 20.88 -7.32
N ILE A 10 -19.50 21.56 -8.41
CA ILE A 10 -18.16 21.55 -8.98
C ILE A 10 -17.15 22.11 -7.98
N SER A 11 -17.42 23.27 -7.36
CA SER A 11 -16.52 23.91 -6.39
C SER A 11 -16.22 23.00 -5.18
N ARG A 12 -17.26 22.38 -4.63
CA ARG A 12 -17.15 21.42 -3.52
C ARG A 12 -16.41 20.14 -3.93
N ASN A 13 -16.68 19.62 -5.12
CA ASN A 13 -16.06 18.38 -5.60
C ASN A 13 -14.57 18.59 -5.90
N ILE A 14 -14.18 19.69 -6.55
CA ILE A 14 -12.76 20.07 -6.76
C ILE A 14 -12.03 20.10 -5.41
N THR A 15 -12.58 20.82 -4.42
CA THR A 15 -11.99 20.93 -3.09
C THR A 15 -11.83 19.54 -2.43
N THR A 16 -12.86 18.69 -2.57
CA THR A 16 -12.88 17.35 -1.98
C THR A 16 -11.84 16.45 -2.62
N TYR A 17 -11.75 16.42 -3.96
CA TYR A 17 -10.80 15.59 -4.69
C TYR A 17 -9.37 16.08 -4.52
N ARG A 18 -9.13 17.40 -4.52
CA ARG A 18 -7.80 17.97 -4.21
C ARG A 18 -7.29 17.52 -2.85
N LYS A 19 -8.13 17.63 -1.81
CA LYS A 19 -7.79 17.19 -0.44
C LYS A 19 -7.53 15.68 -0.39
N ARG A 20 -8.28 14.86 -1.13
CA ARG A 20 -8.04 13.41 -1.23
C ARG A 20 -6.71 13.07 -1.91
N CYS A 21 -6.26 13.90 -2.85
CA CYS A 21 -4.94 13.77 -3.46
C CYS A 21 -3.80 14.38 -2.62
N ASN A 22 -4.08 14.92 -1.42
CA ASN A 22 -3.11 15.65 -0.58
C ASN A 22 -2.37 16.78 -1.32
N LEU A 23 -3.05 17.42 -2.29
CA LEU A 23 -2.47 18.52 -3.05
C LEU A 23 -2.82 19.86 -2.39
N THR A 24 -1.88 20.80 -2.38
CA THR A 24 -2.18 22.21 -2.08
C THR A 24 -2.86 22.89 -3.29
N GLN A 25 -3.46 24.07 -3.10
CA GLN A 25 -4.03 24.83 -4.22
C GLN A 25 -2.94 25.19 -5.24
N ALA A 26 -1.75 25.58 -4.78
CA ALA A 26 -0.61 25.86 -5.64
C ALA A 26 -0.17 24.62 -6.44
N GLN A 27 -0.01 23.46 -5.79
CA GLN A 27 0.38 22.23 -6.47
C GLN A 27 -0.65 21.75 -7.50
N LEU A 28 -1.94 21.97 -7.23
CA LEU A 28 -2.99 21.68 -8.21
C LEU A 28 -2.91 22.63 -9.40
N ALA A 29 -2.69 23.93 -9.14
CA ALA A 29 -2.58 24.95 -10.16
C ALA A 29 -1.36 24.73 -11.08
N ASP A 30 -0.21 24.37 -10.51
CA ASP A 30 1.00 24.02 -11.25
C ASP A 30 0.75 22.87 -12.23
N LYS A 31 -0.01 21.84 -11.82
CA LYS A 31 -0.33 20.66 -12.65
C LYS A 31 -1.20 20.99 -13.86
N ILE A 32 -2.01 22.03 -13.80
CA ILE A 32 -2.87 22.47 -14.91
C ILE A 32 -2.34 23.72 -15.60
N SER A 33 -1.16 24.22 -15.22
CA SER A 33 -0.58 25.48 -15.71
C SER A 33 -1.49 26.71 -15.50
N TYR A 34 -2.15 26.78 -14.34
CA TYR A 34 -2.92 27.95 -13.90
C TYR A 34 -2.33 28.57 -12.63
N SER A 35 -2.82 29.74 -12.24
CA SER A 35 -2.49 30.34 -10.95
C SER A 35 -3.28 29.70 -9.81
N ASP A 36 -2.66 29.64 -8.64
CA ASP A 36 -3.29 29.28 -7.37
C ASP A 36 -4.57 30.09 -7.10
N LYS A 37 -4.57 31.37 -7.46
CA LYS A 37 -5.73 32.27 -7.38
C LYS A 37 -6.92 31.79 -8.22
N ALA A 38 -6.67 31.25 -9.42
CA ALA A 38 -7.73 30.71 -10.28
C ALA A 38 -8.36 29.46 -9.66
N VAL A 39 -7.52 28.54 -9.15
CA VAL A 39 -7.99 27.35 -8.40
C VAL A 39 -8.80 27.76 -7.17
N SER A 40 -8.33 28.75 -6.42
CA SER A 40 -9.02 29.30 -5.25
C SER A 40 -10.40 29.89 -5.61
N LYS A 41 -10.51 30.58 -6.76
CA LYS A 41 -11.77 31.13 -7.29
C LYS A 41 -12.77 30.02 -7.64
N TRP A 42 -12.31 28.94 -8.26
CA TRP A 42 -13.16 27.80 -8.60
C TRP A 42 -13.60 27.02 -7.35
N GLU A 43 -12.71 26.84 -6.36
CA GLU A 43 -13.04 26.17 -5.09
C GLU A 43 -14.06 26.96 -4.25
N ARG A 44 -14.08 28.29 -4.35
CA ARG A 44 -15.09 29.13 -3.69
C ARG A 44 -16.43 29.19 -4.43
N GLY A 45 -16.49 28.72 -5.68
CA GLY A 45 -17.68 28.90 -6.51
C GLY A 45 -17.85 30.34 -7.02
N ASP A 46 -16.78 31.12 -7.09
CA ASP A 46 -16.77 32.49 -7.65
C ASP A 46 -16.60 32.48 -9.18
N GLY A 47 -16.28 31.33 -9.76
CA GLY A 47 -16.19 31.13 -11.21
C GLY A 47 -16.29 29.64 -11.57
N LEU A 48 -16.57 29.36 -12.84
CA LEU A 48 -16.51 28.00 -13.39
C LEU A 48 -15.19 27.81 -14.16
N PRO A 49 -14.52 26.66 -14.02
CA PRO A 49 -13.43 26.31 -14.91
C PRO A 49 -13.96 26.01 -16.31
N ASP A 50 -13.14 26.24 -17.33
CA ASP A 50 -13.45 25.80 -18.69
C ASP A 50 -13.45 24.27 -18.79
N ILE A 51 -14.12 23.72 -19.81
CA ILE A 51 -14.25 22.28 -20.01
C ILE A 51 -12.90 21.59 -20.14
N MET A 52 -11.90 22.25 -20.74
CA MET A 52 -10.54 21.72 -20.82
C MET A 52 -9.90 21.59 -19.43
N VAL A 53 -10.16 22.58 -18.55
CA VAL A 53 -9.67 22.53 -17.16
C VAL A 53 -10.41 21.46 -16.37
N LEU A 54 -11.72 21.29 -16.60
CA LEU A 54 -12.51 20.21 -16.00
C LEU A 54 -12.00 18.84 -16.44
N MET A 55 -11.61 18.66 -17.71
CA MET A 55 -10.98 17.45 -18.22
C MET A 55 -9.63 17.20 -17.54
N ASN A 56 -8.79 18.23 -17.39
CA ASN A 56 -7.54 18.11 -16.66
C ASN A 56 -7.77 17.74 -15.18
N PHE A 57 -8.80 18.28 -14.52
CA PHE A 57 -9.18 17.84 -13.18
C PHE A 57 -9.62 16.38 -13.16
N CYS A 58 -10.38 15.93 -14.16
CA CYS A 58 -10.76 14.53 -14.29
C CYS A 58 -9.54 13.62 -14.39
N GLU A 59 -8.51 14.02 -15.14
CA GLU A 59 -7.25 13.28 -15.24
C GLU A 59 -6.46 13.30 -13.92
N ILE A 60 -6.27 14.48 -13.30
CA ILE A 60 -5.50 14.64 -12.06
C ILE A 60 -6.15 13.91 -10.89
N PHE A 61 -7.49 13.98 -10.80
CA PHE A 61 -8.26 13.32 -9.75
C PHE A 61 -8.61 11.87 -10.12
N ASN A 62 -8.37 11.47 -11.37
CA ASN A 62 -8.76 10.19 -11.97
C ASN A 62 -10.24 9.87 -11.71
N VAL A 63 -11.12 10.82 -12.03
CA VAL A 63 -12.58 10.71 -11.92
C VAL A 63 -13.22 11.05 -13.26
N THR A 64 -14.48 10.69 -13.44
CA THR A 64 -15.22 11.09 -14.64
C THR A 64 -15.80 12.50 -14.48
N LEU A 65 -16.07 13.18 -15.60
CA LEU A 65 -16.78 14.47 -15.60
C LEU A 65 -18.10 14.40 -14.83
N ASN A 66 -18.82 13.28 -14.96
CA ASN A 66 -20.04 13.00 -14.21
C ASN A 66 -19.81 13.01 -12.69
N ASP A 67 -18.69 12.46 -12.21
CA ASP A 67 -18.35 12.47 -10.78
C ASP A 67 -18.02 13.89 -10.28
N LEU A 68 -17.45 14.73 -11.13
CA LEU A 68 -17.12 16.12 -10.79
C LEU A 68 -18.36 17.01 -10.68
N VAL A 69 -19.40 16.70 -11.45
CA VAL A 69 -20.66 17.44 -11.51
C VAL A 69 -21.72 16.90 -10.53
N ALA A 70 -21.57 15.66 -10.05
CA ALA A 70 -22.54 14.99 -9.20
C ALA A 70 -22.85 15.73 -7.88
N ASP A 71 -24.12 15.66 -7.45
CA ASP A 71 -24.63 16.18 -6.17
C ASP A 71 -23.95 15.55 -4.94
N LYS A 72 -23.34 14.38 -5.08
CA LYS A 72 -22.55 13.74 -4.03
C LYS A 72 -21.25 13.22 -4.63
N PRO A 73 -20.07 13.65 -4.14
CA PRO A 73 -18.81 13.11 -4.62
C PRO A 73 -18.75 11.62 -4.31
N LYS A 74 -18.68 10.77 -5.35
CA LYS A 74 -18.46 9.33 -5.13
C LYS A 74 -17.18 9.17 -4.32
N LYS A 75 -17.24 8.36 -3.25
CA LYS A 75 -16.07 7.93 -2.49
C LYS A 75 -15.27 6.93 -3.34
N GLN A 76 -14.51 7.42 -4.30
CA GLN A 76 -13.50 6.61 -4.99
C GLN A 76 -12.22 6.64 -4.15
N ALA A 77 -11.59 5.47 -3.96
CA ALA A 77 -10.29 5.39 -3.30
C ALA A 77 -9.27 6.22 -4.12
N PRO A 78 -8.44 7.06 -3.48
CA PRO A 78 -7.49 7.88 -4.21
C PRO A 78 -6.56 7.00 -5.06
N PHE A 79 -6.36 7.34 -6.33
CA PHE A 79 -5.58 6.56 -7.30
C PHE A 79 -4.15 6.25 -6.81
N PHE A 80 -3.52 7.16 -6.05
CA PHE A 80 -2.22 6.89 -5.42
C PHE A 80 -2.25 5.66 -4.51
N LEU A 81 -3.35 5.40 -3.78
CA LEU A 81 -3.50 4.17 -3.01
C LEU A 81 -3.62 2.95 -3.93
N ARG A 82 -4.35 3.07 -5.05
CA ARG A 82 -4.51 1.99 -6.03
C ARG A 82 -3.16 1.58 -6.63
N ASN A 83 -2.36 2.55 -7.08
CA ASN A 83 -1.05 2.26 -7.66
C ASN A 83 -0.09 1.65 -6.66
N ARG A 84 -0.09 2.14 -5.41
CA ARG A 84 0.73 1.58 -4.33
C ARG A 84 0.41 0.11 -4.07
N VAL A 85 -0.89 -0.21 -3.99
CA VAL A 85 -1.36 -1.60 -3.82
C VAL A 85 -0.98 -2.47 -5.03
N ILE A 86 -1.14 -1.97 -6.25
CA ILE A 86 -0.75 -2.69 -7.47
C ILE A 86 0.74 -3.01 -7.47
N ILE A 87 1.61 -2.04 -7.12
CA ILE A 87 3.07 -2.24 -7.07
C ILE A 87 3.44 -3.31 -6.02
N THR A 88 2.81 -3.28 -4.84
CA THR A 88 3.04 -4.31 -3.81
C THR A 88 2.58 -5.69 -4.28
N ILE A 89 1.41 -5.79 -4.91
CA ILE A 89 0.89 -7.06 -5.45
C ILE A 89 1.83 -7.60 -6.54
N LEU A 90 2.26 -6.75 -7.49
CA LEU A 90 3.19 -7.15 -8.55
C LEU A 90 4.51 -7.67 -7.98
N SER A 91 5.06 -7.00 -6.96
CA SER A 91 6.30 -7.43 -6.32
C SER A 91 6.16 -8.79 -5.62
N CYS A 92 5.01 -9.03 -4.97
CA CYS A 92 4.69 -10.35 -4.41
C CYS A 92 4.55 -11.40 -5.51
N LEU A 93 3.85 -11.11 -6.61
CA LEU A 93 3.69 -12.05 -7.72
C LEU A 93 5.03 -12.46 -8.34
N ILE A 94 5.95 -11.51 -8.52
CA ILE A 94 7.31 -11.79 -9.00
C ILE A 94 8.04 -12.70 -8.02
N ALA A 95 7.97 -12.44 -6.71
CA ALA A 95 8.61 -13.29 -5.72
C ALA A 95 8.08 -14.74 -5.74
N TRP A 96 6.77 -14.93 -5.90
CA TRP A 96 6.17 -16.25 -6.03
C TRP A 96 6.53 -16.95 -7.33
N LEU A 97 6.64 -16.22 -8.45
CA LEU A 97 7.12 -16.76 -9.72
C LEU A 97 8.55 -17.29 -9.57
N VAL A 98 9.44 -16.50 -8.95
CA VAL A 98 10.82 -16.93 -8.65
C VAL A 98 10.82 -18.15 -7.74
N GLY A 99 9.98 -18.20 -6.70
CA GLY A 99 9.86 -19.37 -5.82
C GLY A 99 9.44 -20.65 -6.56
N VAL A 100 8.43 -20.57 -7.42
CA VAL A 100 7.97 -21.70 -8.26
C VAL A 100 9.06 -22.13 -9.24
N PHE A 101 9.75 -21.18 -9.85
CA PHE A 101 10.86 -21.46 -10.76
C PHE A 101 12.02 -22.18 -10.05
N CYS A 102 12.41 -21.72 -8.86
CA CYS A 102 13.39 -22.39 -8.01
C CYS A 102 12.94 -23.80 -7.63
N TYR A 103 11.67 -23.98 -7.25
CA TYR A 103 11.11 -25.30 -6.94
C TYR A 103 11.23 -26.25 -8.14
N ALA A 104 10.87 -25.78 -9.35
CA ALA A 104 10.96 -26.57 -10.57
C ALA A 104 12.40 -26.99 -10.89
N ILE A 105 13.37 -26.07 -10.79
CA ILE A 105 14.80 -26.37 -10.98
C ILE A 105 15.29 -27.39 -9.94
N CYS A 106 14.99 -27.16 -8.66
CA CYS A 106 15.41 -28.05 -7.59
C CYS A 106 14.88 -29.47 -7.78
N ASN A 107 13.63 -29.62 -8.24
CA ASN A 107 13.05 -30.94 -8.52
C ASN A 107 13.69 -31.61 -9.76
N MET A 108 14.12 -30.82 -10.75
CA MET A 108 14.81 -31.35 -11.94
C MET A 108 16.23 -31.82 -11.62
N VAL A 109 16.94 -31.13 -10.72
CA VAL A 109 18.35 -31.45 -10.36
C VAL A 109 18.43 -32.51 -9.26
N LEU A 110 17.50 -32.51 -8.31
CA LEU A 110 17.50 -33.41 -7.15
C LEU A 110 16.12 -34.06 -6.96
N PRO A 111 15.74 -35.04 -7.82
CA PRO A 111 14.40 -35.64 -7.82
C PRO A 111 14.04 -36.45 -6.56
N LYS A 112 14.98 -36.66 -5.63
CA LYS A 112 14.78 -37.43 -4.38
C LYS A 112 14.65 -36.57 -3.13
N THR A 113 14.80 -35.24 -3.21
CA THR A 113 14.71 -34.38 -2.02
C THR A 113 13.32 -33.76 -1.89
N ASN A 114 12.85 -33.60 -0.65
CA ASN A 114 11.60 -32.91 -0.34
C ASN A 114 11.78 -31.39 -0.53
N THR A 115 11.57 -30.90 -1.75
CA THR A 115 11.82 -29.50 -2.17
C THR A 115 10.73 -28.50 -1.79
N TRP A 116 9.64 -28.93 -1.17
CA TRP A 116 8.50 -28.07 -0.79
C TRP A 116 8.88 -26.90 0.14
N MET A 117 10.00 -27.02 0.86
CA MET A 117 10.53 -25.98 1.75
C MET A 117 10.80 -24.65 1.03
N VAL A 118 11.07 -24.68 -0.28
CA VAL A 118 11.26 -23.46 -1.09
C VAL A 118 10.05 -22.51 -0.97
N PHE A 119 8.84 -23.05 -0.83
CA PHE A 119 7.64 -22.23 -0.63
C PHE A 119 7.62 -21.51 0.73
N ILE A 120 8.15 -22.12 1.78
CA ILE A 120 8.22 -21.51 3.11
C ILE A 120 9.25 -20.37 3.13
N TYR A 121 10.41 -20.57 2.52
CA TYR A 121 11.40 -19.50 2.35
C TYR A 121 10.83 -18.36 1.48
N THR A 122 10.09 -18.70 0.43
CA THR A 122 9.41 -17.70 -0.42
C THR A 122 8.38 -16.90 0.39
N LEU A 123 7.67 -17.55 1.31
CA LEU A 123 6.76 -16.88 2.23
C LEU A 123 7.50 -15.86 3.11
N SER A 124 8.66 -16.21 3.69
CA SER A 124 9.47 -15.25 4.45
C SER A 124 9.91 -14.05 3.59
N VAL A 125 10.32 -14.28 2.34
CA VAL A 125 10.69 -13.22 1.40
C VAL A 125 9.50 -12.28 1.12
N THR A 126 8.28 -12.82 0.98
CA THR A 126 7.10 -11.98 0.77
C THR A 126 6.82 -11.06 1.96
N PHE A 127 7.06 -11.52 3.19
CA PHE A 127 6.95 -10.67 4.37
C PHE A 127 8.01 -9.58 4.42
N ILE A 128 9.25 -9.83 3.95
CA ILE A 128 10.28 -8.78 3.81
C ILE A 128 9.80 -7.68 2.87
N ILE A 129 9.25 -8.06 1.71
CA ILE A 129 8.69 -7.14 0.72
C ILE A 129 7.55 -6.31 1.34
N LEU A 130 6.65 -6.95 2.08
CA LEU A 130 5.57 -6.26 2.79
C LEU A 130 6.11 -5.27 3.84
N VAL A 131 7.18 -5.62 4.57
CA VAL A 131 7.83 -4.70 5.51
C VAL A 131 8.36 -3.47 4.77
N VAL A 132 9.12 -3.65 3.68
CA VAL A 132 9.66 -2.54 2.88
C VAL A 132 8.55 -1.62 2.38
N PHE A 133 7.52 -2.15 1.72
CA PHE A 133 6.41 -1.31 1.23
C PHE A 133 5.60 -0.67 2.36
N SER A 134 5.47 -1.35 3.51
CA SER A 134 4.82 -0.78 4.69
C SER A 134 5.63 0.37 5.32
N CYS A 135 6.96 0.38 5.18
CA CYS A 135 7.82 1.50 5.55
C CYS A 135 7.63 2.71 4.63
N ILE A 136 7.52 2.50 3.33
CA ILE A 136 7.41 3.58 2.35
C ILE A 136 6.01 4.21 2.38
N TRP A 137 4.95 3.39 2.39
CA TRP A 137 3.57 3.86 2.18
C TRP A 137 2.54 3.38 3.21
N GLY A 138 2.92 2.46 4.09
CA GLY A 138 1.99 1.78 5.00
C GLY A 138 1.64 2.57 6.26
N LYS A 139 0.43 2.34 6.75
CA LYS A 139 0.03 2.78 8.10
C LYS A 139 0.82 2.02 9.16
N LYS A 140 0.93 2.62 10.35
CA LYS A 140 1.55 2.02 11.55
C LYS A 140 1.06 0.57 11.80
N ILE A 141 -0.23 0.29 11.65
CA ILE A 141 -0.82 -1.06 11.84
C ILE A 141 -0.31 -2.06 10.78
N ILE A 142 -0.21 -1.66 9.51
CA ILE A 142 0.24 -2.54 8.43
C ILE A 142 1.71 -2.93 8.63
N LYS A 143 2.54 -1.96 9.07
CA LYS A 143 3.93 -2.23 9.47
C LYS A 143 4.03 -3.24 10.59
N PHE A 144 3.17 -3.10 11.61
CA PHE A 144 3.13 -4.02 12.73
C PHE A 144 2.81 -5.45 12.27
N ILE A 145 1.74 -5.63 11.50
CA ILE A 145 1.31 -6.94 10.97
C ILE A 145 2.40 -7.56 10.06
N ALA A 146 3.05 -6.75 9.21
CA ALA A 146 4.10 -7.26 8.32
C ALA A 146 5.32 -7.76 9.11
N ILE A 147 5.72 -7.06 10.16
CA ILE A 147 6.87 -7.42 10.99
C ILE A 147 6.55 -8.65 11.86
N THR A 148 5.34 -8.74 12.42
CA THR A 148 4.94 -9.94 13.16
C THR A 148 4.95 -11.16 12.24
N GLY A 149 4.38 -11.04 11.04
CA GLY A 149 4.40 -12.10 10.04
C GLY A 149 5.83 -12.51 9.63
N LEU A 150 6.74 -11.55 9.47
CA LEU A 150 8.14 -11.83 9.15
C LEU A 150 8.84 -12.64 10.26
N ILE A 151 8.68 -12.26 11.52
CA ILE A 151 9.29 -12.95 12.66
C ILE A 151 8.81 -14.40 12.73
N TRP A 152 7.51 -14.64 12.65
CA TRP A 152 6.97 -15.99 12.79
C TRP A 152 7.25 -16.88 11.57
N THR A 153 7.24 -16.34 10.36
CA THR A 153 7.55 -17.14 9.15
C THR A 153 9.03 -17.47 9.03
N THR A 154 9.93 -16.58 9.45
CA THR A 154 11.37 -16.89 9.51
C THR A 154 11.66 -17.95 10.56
N LEU A 155 11.08 -17.84 11.77
CA LEU A 155 11.22 -18.88 12.80
C LEU A 155 10.67 -20.24 12.36
N LEU A 156 9.51 -20.26 11.69
CA LEU A 156 8.94 -21.48 11.10
C LEU A 156 9.87 -22.09 10.06
N SER A 157 10.48 -21.26 9.20
CA SER A 157 11.43 -21.72 8.19
C SER A 157 12.68 -22.34 8.81
N PHE A 158 13.18 -21.77 9.90
CA PHE A 158 14.31 -22.33 10.64
C PHE A 158 13.94 -23.64 11.34
N TYR A 159 12.78 -23.70 12.01
CA TYR A 159 12.29 -24.90 12.68
C TYR A 159 12.23 -26.11 11.74
N LEU A 160 11.60 -25.95 10.57
CA LEU A 160 11.47 -27.03 9.60
C LEU A 160 12.81 -27.44 8.97
N SER A 161 13.73 -26.48 8.81
CA SER A 161 15.11 -26.81 8.39
C SER A 161 15.83 -27.65 9.43
N PHE A 162 15.74 -27.29 10.71
CA PHE A 162 16.41 -28.04 11.79
C PHE A 162 15.81 -29.43 12.01
N GLU A 163 14.49 -29.58 11.86
CA GLU A 163 13.80 -30.87 11.95
C GLU A 163 14.29 -31.85 10.87
N ILE A 164 14.53 -31.37 9.65
CA ILE A 164 14.91 -32.25 8.52
C ILE A 164 16.42 -32.54 8.49
N PHE A 165 17.27 -31.57 8.83
CA PHE A 165 18.73 -31.71 8.69
C PHE A 165 19.44 -32.22 9.95
N ALA A 166 18.91 -31.93 11.14
CA ALA A 166 19.61 -32.17 12.40
C ALA A 166 18.84 -33.06 13.39
N ASP A 167 17.59 -33.44 13.07
CA ASP A 167 16.72 -34.33 13.86
C ASP A 167 16.71 -33.99 15.37
N ILE A 168 16.70 -32.68 15.67
CA ILE A 168 16.81 -32.17 17.02
C ILE A 168 15.44 -32.30 17.69
N TYR A 169 15.34 -33.21 18.66
CA TYR A 169 14.10 -33.56 19.39
C TYR A 169 13.37 -32.37 20.05
N ASN A 170 14.04 -31.23 20.25
CA ASN A 170 13.50 -30.03 20.91
C ASN A 170 13.60 -28.74 20.07
N ALA A 171 13.65 -28.84 18.73
CA ALA A 171 13.74 -27.66 17.85
C ALA A 171 12.58 -26.66 18.04
N TRP A 172 11.44 -27.09 18.59
CA TRP A 172 10.30 -26.22 18.91
C TRP A 172 10.65 -25.10 19.91
N MET A 173 11.71 -25.24 20.71
CA MET A 173 12.20 -24.19 21.61
C MET A 173 12.60 -22.90 20.88
N ILE A 174 12.88 -22.95 19.57
CA ILE A 174 13.15 -21.76 18.75
C ILE A 174 11.98 -20.77 18.76
N PHE A 175 10.72 -21.25 18.84
CA PHE A 175 9.55 -20.38 18.92
C PHE A 175 9.48 -19.59 20.24
N LEU A 176 10.12 -20.09 21.30
CA LEU A 176 10.18 -19.42 22.59
C LEU A 176 11.00 -18.12 22.51
N ILE A 177 11.95 -18.04 21.58
CA ILE A 177 12.72 -16.81 21.27
C ILE A 177 11.86 -15.78 20.54
N GLY A 178 10.85 -16.22 19.77
CA GLY A 178 9.94 -15.33 19.06
C GLY A 178 9.09 -14.46 19.99
N ILE A 179 8.71 -14.98 21.16
CA ILE A 179 7.87 -14.30 22.15
C ILE A 179 8.54 -13.01 22.70
N PRO A 180 9.76 -13.05 23.27
CA PRO A 180 10.43 -11.85 23.78
C PRO A 180 10.76 -10.85 22.67
N ILE A 181 11.13 -11.32 21.46
CA ILE A 181 11.35 -10.44 20.30
C ILE A 181 10.06 -9.68 19.94
N GLN A 182 8.93 -10.40 19.88
CA GLN A 182 7.62 -9.82 19.58
C GLN A 182 7.19 -8.82 20.66
N LEU A 183 7.40 -9.15 21.94
CA LEU A 183 7.12 -8.24 23.05
C LEU A 183 7.97 -6.97 22.99
N ALA A 184 9.28 -7.09 22.75
CA ALA A 184 10.17 -5.95 22.58
C ALA A 184 9.71 -5.03 21.43
N PHE A 185 9.26 -5.62 20.32
CA PHE A 185 8.73 -4.87 19.18
C PHE A 185 7.40 -4.16 19.51
N ILE A 186 6.49 -4.82 20.25
CA ILE A 186 5.25 -4.22 20.74
C ILE A 186 5.57 -3.01 21.64
N PHE A 187 6.50 -3.15 22.59
CA PHE A 187 6.92 -2.05 23.46
C PHE A 187 7.51 -0.87 22.69
N PHE A 188 8.41 -1.13 21.74
CA PHE A 188 8.96 -0.09 20.88
C PHE A 188 7.86 0.69 20.12
N PHE A 189 6.84 -0.02 19.64
CA PHE A 189 5.73 0.59 18.93
C PHE A 189 4.77 1.39 19.84
N LEU A 190 4.59 0.95 21.09
CA LEU A 190 3.81 1.65 22.11
C LEU A 190 4.50 2.95 22.56
N ILE A 191 5.81 2.95 22.76
CA ILE A 191 6.59 4.13 23.18
C ILE A 191 6.49 5.24 22.12
N LYS A 192 6.58 4.88 20.83
CA LYS A 192 6.50 5.83 19.71
C LYS A 192 5.11 6.45 19.49
N LYS A 193 4.16 6.26 20.40
CA LYS A 193 2.82 6.87 20.39
C LYS A 193 2.74 8.13 21.26
N LYS A 194 3.74 8.43 22.10
CA LYS A 194 3.66 9.51 23.10
C LYS A 194 4.27 10.86 22.68
N ASP A 195 4.74 10.99 21.46
CA ASP A 195 5.24 12.27 20.92
C ASP A 195 4.20 12.91 19.99
N ILE A 196 3.05 13.32 20.55
CA ILE A 196 2.15 14.36 20.00
C ILE A 196 1.62 15.16 21.19
#